data_AF-A0A7C9DFW3-F1
#
_entry.id   AF-A0A7C9DFW3-F1
#
_cell.length_a   1.000
_cell.length_b   1.000
_cell.length_c   1.000
_cell.angle_alpha   90.00
_cell.angle_beta   90.00
_cell.angle_gamma   90.00
#
_symmetry.space_group_name_H-M   'P 1'
#
loop_
_entity.id
_entity.type
_entity.pdbx_description
1 polymer ?
#
loop_
_entity_poly.entity_id
_entity_poly.type
_entity_poly.pdbx_seq_one_letter_code
_entity_poly.pdbx_strand_id
1 'polypeptide(L)'
;QTPQSSPSPPPRPSPPPRPPSPLTSQDTSAPDPAFVQECAKKLGDTCGDTMLMYIFIEKIAVDKECCTKLINNGRDCHNALTESLLATKRFTNKVPKVMENHDELWSLCEKDGQIA
;
A
#
# COMPACT_ATOMS: atom_id res chain seq x y z
N GLN A 1 33.93 -40.76 37.25
CA GLN A 1 33.63 -40.15 35.94
C GLN A 1 32.13 -39.93 35.86
N THR A 2 31.69 -38.68 35.88
CA THR A 2 30.35 -38.24 35.48
C THR A 2 30.55 -36.87 34.84
N PRO A 3 30.17 -36.66 33.57
CA PRO A 3 30.27 -35.34 32.96
C PRO A 3 29.16 -34.46 33.52
N GLN A 4 29.54 -33.33 34.12
CA GLN A 4 28.60 -32.33 34.60
C GLN A 4 28.13 -31.52 33.38
N SER A 5 26.94 -31.84 32.87
CA SER A 5 26.29 -31.05 31.82
C SER A 5 25.92 -29.67 32.37
N SER A 6 26.58 -28.62 31.86
CA SER A 6 26.21 -27.24 32.16
C SER A 6 24.86 -26.90 31.52
N PRO A 7 23.97 -26.14 32.18
CA PRO A 7 22.73 -25.69 31.57
C PRO A 7 22.99 -24.59 30.54
N SER A 8 22.29 -24.67 29.41
CA SER A 8 22.32 -23.62 28.37
C SER A 8 21.75 -22.30 28.91
N PRO A 9 22.29 -21.14 28.49
CA PRO A 9 21.75 -19.85 28.89
C PRO A 9 20.32 -19.66 28.33
N PRO A 10 19.48 -18.87 29.03
CA PRO A 10 18.13 -18.57 28.56
C PRO A 10 18.15 -17.78 27.24
N PRO A 11 17.09 -17.88 26.41
CA PRO A 11 16.98 -17.09 25.19
C PRO A 11 16.94 -15.60 25.53
N ARG A 12 17.70 -14.81 24.76
CA ARG A 12 17.74 -13.35 24.91
C ARG A 12 16.35 -12.79 24.59
N PRO A 13 15.83 -11.82 25.36
CA PRO A 13 14.56 -11.19 25.04
C PRO A 13 14.63 -10.47 23.68
N SER A 14 13.53 -10.53 22.94
CA SER A 14 13.34 -9.82 21.69
C SER A 14 13.55 -8.31 21.88
N PRO A 15 14.18 -7.60 20.93
CA PRO A 15 14.29 -6.15 21.03
C PRO A 15 12.88 -5.51 21.00
N PRO A 16 12.69 -4.38 21.69
CA PRO A 16 11.44 -3.64 21.64
C PRO A 16 11.11 -3.19 20.20
N PRO A 17 9.83 -2.97 19.87
CA PRO A 17 9.45 -2.39 18.60
C PRO A 17 10.13 -1.04 18.42
N ARG A 18 10.67 -0.79 17.21
CA ARG A 18 11.30 0.50 16.89
C ARG A 18 10.24 1.61 17.01
N PRO A 19 10.58 2.77 17.58
CA PRO A 19 9.69 3.92 17.57
C PRO A 19 9.45 4.38 16.12
N PRO A 20 8.29 4.99 15.81
CA PRO A 20 8.07 5.60 14.50
C PRO A 20 9.11 6.71 14.30
N SER A 21 9.81 6.65 13.18
CA SER A 21 10.80 7.64 12.78
C SER A 21 10.15 9.03 12.73
N PRO A 22 10.83 10.10 13.17
CA PRO A 22 10.29 11.46 13.05
C PRO A 22 10.11 11.83 11.59
N LEU A 23 8.89 12.27 11.25
CA LEU A 23 8.52 12.92 10.00
C LEU A 23 9.53 14.05 9.74
N THR A 24 10.51 13.81 8.88
CA THR A 24 11.51 14.82 8.54
C THR A 24 11.29 15.21 7.09
N SER A 25 10.76 16.43 6.94
CA SER A 25 10.90 17.36 5.82
C SER A 25 10.49 16.88 4.43
N GLN A 26 9.54 17.63 3.85
CA GLN A 26 9.26 17.75 2.41
C GLN A 26 10.41 17.29 1.51
N ASP A 27 10.21 16.15 0.87
CA ASP A 27 10.85 15.86 -0.40
C ASP A 27 9.77 15.25 -1.30
N THR A 28 9.66 15.76 -2.52
CA THR A 28 8.87 15.19 -3.61
C THR A 28 9.55 13.89 -4.09
N SER A 29 9.82 12.98 -3.15
CA SER A 29 10.41 11.67 -3.38
C SER A 29 9.27 10.67 -3.49
N ALA A 30 9.42 9.74 -4.43
CA ALA A 30 8.50 8.62 -4.58
C ALA A 30 8.21 7.94 -3.22
N PRO A 31 7.00 7.37 -3.05
CA PRO A 31 6.65 6.67 -1.82
C PRO A 31 7.63 5.54 -1.50
N ASP A 32 7.78 5.24 -0.21
CA ASP A 32 8.70 4.20 0.26
C ASP A 32 8.41 2.85 -0.43
N PRO A 33 9.39 2.20 -1.07
CA PRO A 33 9.15 1.00 -1.86
C PRO A 33 8.69 -0.19 -1.03
N ALA A 34 9.08 -0.28 0.25
CA ALA A 34 8.62 -1.35 1.13
C ALA A 34 7.14 -1.16 1.51
N PHE A 35 6.72 0.08 1.75
CA PHE A 35 5.31 0.43 1.96
C PHE A 35 4.46 0.16 0.71
N VAL A 36 4.93 0.59 -0.47
CA VAL A 36 4.26 0.30 -1.75
C VAL A 36 4.10 -1.22 -1.96
N GLN A 37 5.14 -2.00 -1.68
CA GLN A 37 5.09 -3.46 -1.80
C GLN A 37 4.12 -4.10 -0.80
N GLU A 38 4.08 -3.62 0.44
CA GLU A 38 3.12 -4.09 1.44
C GLU A 38 1.68 -3.82 0.98
N CYS A 39 1.45 -2.62 0.44
CA CYS A 39 0.19 -2.20 -0.14
C CYS A 39 -0.27 -3.09 -1.28
N ALA A 40 0.60 -3.32 -2.27
CA ALA A 40 0.32 -4.19 -3.39
C ALA A 40 -0.04 -5.61 -2.92
N LYS A 41 0.71 -6.14 -1.94
CA LYS A 41 0.46 -7.48 -1.40
C LYS A 41 -0.89 -7.59 -0.68
N LYS A 42 -1.29 -6.57 0.09
CA LYS A 42 -2.56 -6.58 0.82
C LYS A 42 -3.76 -6.36 -0.10
N LEU A 43 -3.59 -5.58 -1.16
CA LEU A 43 -4.62 -5.38 -2.18
C LEU A 43 -4.78 -6.64 -3.05
N GLY A 44 -3.67 -7.33 -3.33
CA GLY A 44 -3.59 -8.52 -4.16
C GLY A 44 -3.55 -8.19 -5.65
N ASP A 45 -2.89 -9.04 -6.44
CA ASP A 45 -2.62 -8.79 -7.86
C ASP A 45 -3.88 -8.43 -8.65
N THR A 46 -4.94 -9.26 -8.57
CA THR A 46 -6.18 -9.04 -9.33
C THR A 46 -6.86 -7.70 -9.05
N CYS A 47 -6.94 -7.28 -7.78
CA CYS A 47 -7.54 -6.00 -7.44
C CYS A 47 -6.61 -4.83 -7.76
N GLY A 48 -5.30 -4.99 -7.52
CA GLY A 48 -4.29 -4.01 -7.88
C GLY A 48 -4.28 -3.73 -9.38
N ASP A 49 -4.24 -4.77 -10.21
CA ASP A 49 -4.27 -4.66 -11.67
C ASP A 49 -5.52 -3.94 -12.15
N THR A 50 -6.69 -4.34 -11.65
CA THR A 50 -7.99 -3.73 -12.01
C THR A 50 -8.00 -2.24 -11.66
N MET A 51 -7.55 -1.87 -10.46
CA MET A 51 -7.53 -0.48 -10.01
C MET A 51 -6.52 0.36 -10.76
N LEU A 52 -5.32 -0.16 -11.02
CA LEU A 52 -4.33 0.54 -11.82
C LEU A 52 -4.78 0.71 -13.27
N MET A 53 -5.49 -0.28 -13.83
CA MET A 53 -6.09 -0.17 -15.16
C MET A 53 -7.15 0.94 -15.20
N TYR A 54 -8.02 1.00 -14.18
CA TYR A 54 -8.99 2.08 -13.99
C TYR A 54 -8.33 3.47 -13.98
N ILE A 55 -7.26 3.61 -13.20
CA ILE A 55 -6.59 4.90 -12.97
C ILE A 55 -5.81 5.34 -14.20
N PHE A 56 -5.01 4.46 -14.79
CA PHE A 56 -3.97 4.82 -15.77
C PHE A 56 -4.35 4.58 -17.23
N ILE A 57 -5.28 3.66 -17.52
CA ILE A 57 -5.55 3.18 -18.88
C ILE A 57 -6.99 3.53 -19.30
N GLU A 58 -7.99 2.92 -18.65
CA GLU A 58 -9.41 3.06 -18.99
C GLU A 58 -10.30 2.73 -17.80
N LYS A 59 -11.47 3.40 -17.69
CA LYS A 59 -12.40 3.17 -16.59
C LYS A 59 -13.14 1.83 -16.75
N ILE A 60 -12.66 0.81 -16.06
CA ILE A 60 -13.29 -0.52 -15.99
C ILE A 60 -14.16 -0.68 -14.73
N ALA A 61 -15.00 -1.71 -14.69
CA ALA A 61 -15.72 -2.04 -13.46
C ALA A 61 -14.76 -2.53 -12.38
N VAL A 62 -14.95 -2.06 -11.15
CA VAL A 62 -14.22 -2.52 -9.96
C VAL A 62 -15.22 -3.19 -9.03
N ASP A 63 -15.03 -4.47 -8.74
CA ASP A 63 -15.95 -5.23 -7.90
C ASP A 63 -15.91 -4.79 -6.43
N LYS A 64 -17.02 -5.04 -5.72
CA LYS A 64 -17.18 -4.70 -4.29
C LYS A 64 -16.08 -5.31 -3.41
N GLU A 65 -15.60 -6.51 -3.73
CA GLU A 65 -14.50 -7.14 -2.99
C GLU A 65 -13.23 -6.30 -3.09
N CYS A 66 -12.88 -5.83 -4.29
CA CYS A 66 -11.70 -5.00 -4.49
C CYS A 66 -11.86 -3.64 -3.80
N CYS A 67 -13.03 -3.01 -3.89
CA CYS A 67 -13.29 -1.80 -3.11
C CYS A 67 -13.16 -2.02 -1.60
N THR A 68 -13.67 -3.13 -1.07
CA THR A 68 -13.54 -3.47 0.36
C THR A 68 -12.07 -3.61 0.76
N LYS A 69 -11.25 -4.27 -0.06
CA LYS A 69 -9.81 -4.38 0.17
C LYS A 69 -9.13 -3.01 0.11
N LEU A 70 -9.47 -2.16 -0.85
CA LEU A 70 -8.90 -0.82 -0.96
C LEU A 70 -9.20 0.04 0.28
N ILE A 71 -10.47 0.09 0.70
CA ILE A 71 -10.89 0.85 1.88
C ILE A 71 -10.23 0.32 3.15
N ASN A 72 -10.16 -1.01 3.33
CA ASN A 72 -9.48 -1.62 4.49
C ASN A 72 -7.98 -1.31 4.54
N ASN A 73 -7.34 -1.08 3.39
CA ASN A 73 -5.93 -0.70 3.30
C ASN A 73 -5.69 0.81 3.45
N GLY A 74 -6.75 1.62 3.33
CA GLY A 74 -6.71 3.05 3.57
C GLY A 74 -6.22 3.89 2.39
N ARG A 75 -6.46 5.19 2.50
CA ARG A 75 -6.16 6.18 1.45
C ARG A 75 -4.67 6.28 1.16
N ASP A 76 -3.83 6.17 2.19
CA ASP A 76 -2.37 6.22 2.03
C ASP A 76 -1.86 5.11 1.10
N CYS A 77 -2.49 3.93 1.16
CA CYS A 77 -2.12 2.80 0.33
C CYS A 77 -2.48 3.01 -1.14
N HIS A 78 -3.69 3.54 -1.39
CA HIS A 78 -4.16 3.97 -2.70
C HIS A 78 -3.26 5.05 -3.32
N ASN A 79 -2.89 6.04 -2.52
CA ASN A 79 -1.98 7.13 -2.91
C ASN A 79 -0.60 6.57 -3.25
N ALA A 80 0.02 5.78 -2.37
CA ALA A 80 1.36 5.24 -2.57
C ALA A 80 1.47 4.39 -3.84
N LEU A 81 0.49 3.54 -4.12
CA LEU A 81 0.48 2.74 -5.36
C LEU A 81 0.44 3.64 -6.60
N THR A 82 -0.43 4.65 -6.61
CA THR A 82 -0.59 5.58 -7.74
C THR A 82 0.65 6.46 -7.92
N GLU A 83 1.14 7.07 -6.85
CA GLU A 83 2.30 7.96 -6.84
C GLU A 83 3.59 7.24 -7.24
N SER A 84 3.76 5.97 -6.82
CA SER A 84 4.92 5.15 -7.23
C SER A 84 5.00 4.98 -8.74
N LEU A 85 3.86 4.83 -9.42
CA LEU A 85 3.78 4.70 -10.87
C LEU A 85 3.95 6.04 -11.57
N LEU A 86 3.41 7.12 -11.02
CA LEU A 86 3.63 8.47 -11.53
C LEU A 86 5.12 8.87 -11.48
N ALA A 87 5.84 8.44 -10.44
CA ALA A 87 7.28 8.65 -10.31
C ALA A 87 8.12 8.02 -11.43
N THR A 88 7.59 6.99 -12.12
CA THR A 88 8.27 6.36 -13.28
C THR A 88 8.33 7.26 -14.52
N LYS A 89 7.66 8.42 -14.47
CA LYS A 89 7.52 9.41 -15.56
C LYS A 89 6.82 8.91 -16.83
N ARG A 90 6.30 7.68 -16.86
CA ARG A 90 5.57 7.11 -18.01
C ARG A 90 4.23 7.79 -18.31
N PHE A 91 3.65 8.48 -17.32
CA PHE A 91 2.31 9.08 -17.39
C PHE A 91 2.34 10.61 -17.24
N THR A 92 3.48 11.25 -17.44
CA THR A 92 3.68 12.70 -17.22
C THR A 92 2.73 13.60 -18.02
N ASN A 93 2.31 13.17 -19.21
CA ASN A 93 1.31 13.87 -20.04
C ASN A 93 -0.15 13.57 -19.67
N LYS A 94 -0.39 12.66 -18.72
CA LYS A 94 -1.72 12.22 -18.30
C LYS A 94 -1.98 12.46 -16.81
N VAL A 95 -1.03 13.05 -16.07
CA VAL A 95 -1.13 13.27 -14.62
C VAL A 95 -2.48 13.87 -14.18
N PRO A 96 -3.01 14.94 -14.82
CA PRO A 96 -4.29 15.50 -14.39
C PRO A 96 -5.44 14.50 -14.48
N LYS A 97 -5.48 13.72 -15.56
CA LYS A 97 -6.52 12.72 -15.78
C LYS A 97 -6.35 11.50 -14.88
N VAL A 98 -5.11 11.08 -14.66
CA VAL A 98 -4.75 10.02 -13.72
C VAL A 98 -5.18 10.38 -12.31
N MET A 99 -4.91 11.61 -11.85
CA MET A 99 -5.32 12.06 -10.52
C MET A 99 -6.85 12.16 -10.39
N GLU A 100 -7.55 12.65 -11.43
CA GLU A 100 -9.01 12.65 -11.46
C GLU A 100 -9.58 11.22 -11.33
N ASN A 101 -9.08 10.26 -12.11
CA ASN A 101 -9.51 8.86 -12.02
C ASN A 101 -9.14 8.23 -10.67
N HIS A 102 -7.99 8.59 -10.11
CA HIS A 102 -7.54 8.15 -8.79
C HIS A 102 -8.52 8.60 -7.69
N ASP A 103 -8.94 9.87 -7.69
CA ASP A 103 -9.92 10.40 -6.74
C ASP A 103 -11.32 9.82 -6.96
N GLU A 104 -11.71 9.63 -8.22
CA GLU A 104 -13.00 9.03 -8.59
C GLU A 104 -13.10 7.58 -8.09
N LEU A 105 -12.07 6.77 -8.29
CA LEU A 105 -12.05 5.38 -7.82
C LEU A 105 -12.18 5.28 -6.29
N TRP A 106 -11.47 6.14 -5.56
CA TRP A 106 -11.59 6.18 -4.10
C TRP A 106 -13.03 6.52 -3.69
N SER A 107 -13.59 7.57 -4.29
CA SER A 107 -14.95 8.04 -4.00
C SER A 107 -16.01 6.99 -4.36
N LEU A 108 -15.79 6.21 -5.42
CA LEU A 108 -16.63 5.06 -5.80
C LEU A 108 -16.61 4.03 -4.67
N CYS A 109 -15.42 3.59 -4.25
CA CYS A 109 -15.29 2.57 -3.22
C CYS A 109 -15.78 3.03 -1.84
N GLU A 110 -15.69 4.31 -1.48
CA GLU A 110 -16.28 4.85 -0.25
C GLU A 110 -17.82 4.81 -0.26
N LYS A 111 -18.44 4.95 -1.43
CA LYS A 111 -19.90 4.86 -1.59
C LYS A 111 -20.37 3.40 -1.53
N ASP A 112 -19.66 2.49 -2.19
CA ASP A 112 -19.95 1.05 -2.14
C ASP A 112 -19.62 0.40 -0.78
N GLY A 113 -18.70 1.00 -0.02
CA GLY A 113 -18.27 0.55 1.31
C GLY A 113 -19.26 0.84 2.45
N GLN A 114 -20.34 1.59 2.21
CA GLN A 114 -21.36 1.91 3.23
C GLN A 114 -22.41 0.82 3.45
N ILE A 115 -22.23 -0.37 2.87
CA ILE A 115 -23.10 -1.52 3.12
C ILE A 115 -22.40 -2.44 4.12
N ALA A 116 -22.46 -2.04 5.40
CA ALA A 116 -22.24 -2.90 6.55
C ALA A 116 -23.58 -3.46 7.05
#